data_AF-A0A2A3VR34-F1
#
_entry.id   AF-A0A2A3VR34-F1
#
_cell.length_a   1.000
_cell.length_b   1.000
_cell.length_c   1.000
_cell.angle_alpha   90.00
_cell.angle_beta   90.00
_cell.angle_gamma   90.00
#
_symmetry.space_group_name_H-M   'P 1'
#
loop_
_entity.id
_entity.type
_entity.pdbx_description
1 polymer ?
#
loop_
_entity_poly.entity_id
_entity_poly.type
_entity_poly.pdbx_seq_one_letter_code
_entity_poly.pdbx_strand_id
1 'polypeptide(L)' 'MRLRQLPGGSLLHVEPLEDCSFDEAGQAAVVRAVFAADPLPYAGFERVFNREVRIVLRVD' A
#
# COMPACT_ATOMS: atom_id res chain seq x y z
N MET A 1 3.06 6.80 1.22
CA MET A 1 1.80 6.24 0.68
C MET A 1 0.95 5.68 1.83
N ARG A 2 -0.38 5.76 1.76
CA ARG A 2 -1.31 5.22 2.75
C ARG A 2 -2.15 4.09 2.13
N LEU A 3 -2.29 2.97 2.86
CA LEU A 3 -3.10 1.83 2.44
C LEU A 3 -4.13 1.49 3.50
N ARG A 4 -5.33 1.08 3.09
CA ARG A 4 -6.35 0.49 3.98
C ARG A 4 -6.63 -0.95 3.57
N GLN A 5 -6.64 -1.86 4.53
CA GLN A 5 -6.79 -3.31 4.28
C GLN A 5 -7.76 -4.00 5.23
N LEU A 6 -8.36 -5.11 4.80
CA LEU A 6 -9.16 -5.99 5.64
C LEU A 6 -8.28 -7.03 6.37
N PRO A 7 -8.73 -7.59 7.50
CA PRO A 7 -8.17 -8.85 7.99
C PRO A 7 -8.19 -9.90 6.88
N GLY A 8 -7.05 -10.55 6.62
CA GLY A 8 -6.83 -11.36 5.43
C GLY A 8 -5.98 -10.70 4.34
N GLY A 9 -5.67 -9.41 4.47
CA GLY A 9 -4.70 -8.69 3.62
C GLY A 9 -5.30 -7.98 2.40
N SER A 10 -6.59 -8.13 2.14
CA SER A 10 -7.24 -7.48 0.98
C SER A 10 -7.25 -5.96 1.11
N LEU A 11 -6.84 -5.27 0.05
CA LEU A 11 -6.77 -3.82 -0.05
C LEU A 11 -8.14 -3.23 -0.38
N LEU A 12 -8.53 -2.22 0.40
CA LEU A 12 -9.71 -1.39 0.17
C LEU A 12 -9.37 -0.08 -0.53
N HIS A 13 -8.19 0.46 -0.25
CA HIS A 13 -7.79 1.78 -0.73
C HIS A 13 -6.27 1.94 -0.71
N VAL A 14 -5.74 2.64 -1.70
CA VAL A 14 -4.33 2.95 -1.83
C VAL A 14 -4.21 4.36 -2.39
N GLU A 15 -3.43 5.21 -1.72
CA GLU A 15 -3.21 6.58 -2.19
C GLU A 15 -1.81 7.12 -1.87
N PRO A 16 -1.22 7.93 -2.77
CA PRO A 16 -0.04 8.74 -2.47
C PRO A 16 -0.30 9.65 -1.27
N LEU A 17 0.77 10.00 -0.55
CA LEU A 17 0.71 11.10 0.42
C LEU A 17 1.05 12.40 -0.30
N GLU A 18 0.70 13.54 0.30
CA GLU A 18 0.95 14.87 -0.28
C GLU A 18 2.44 15.15 -0.55
N ASP A 19 3.34 14.50 0.19
CA ASP A 19 4.79 14.61 0.08
C ASP A 19 5.44 13.54 -0.83
N CYS A 20 4.66 12.91 -1.71
CA CYS A 20 5.18 11.91 -2.63
C CYS A 20 6.12 12.53 -3.67
N SER A 21 7.35 12.02 -3.76
CA SER A 21 8.38 12.53 -4.68
C SER A 21 8.21 12.12 -6.14
N PHE A 22 7.32 11.15 -6.43
CA PHE A 22 7.03 10.73 -7.79
C PHE A 22 6.12 11.75 -8.49
N ASP A 23 6.28 11.87 -9.80
CA ASP A 23 5.33 12.58 -10.66
C ASP A 23 3.99 11.82 -10.76
N GLU A 24 2.99 12.41 -11.41
CA GLU A 24 1.65 11.81 -11.53
C GLU A 24 1.69 10.41 -12.17
N ALA A 25 2.49 10.24 -13.23
CA ALA A 25 2.64 8.97 -13.92
C ALA A 25 3.28 7.90 -13.01
N GLY A 26 4.33 8.25 -12.27
CA GLY A 26 4.98 7.40 -11.29
C GLY A 26 4.07 7.04 -10.12
N GLN A 27 3.30 8.01 -9.60
CA GLN A 27 2.30 7.78 -8.55
C GLN A 27 1.24 6.77 -9.02
N ALA A 28 0.70 6.94 -10.22
CA ALA A 28 -0.27 6.01 -10.79
C ALA A 28 0.33 4.61 -11.00
N ALA A 29 1.58 4.51 -11.45
CA ALA A 29 2.28 3.24 -11.60
C ALA A 29 2.47 2.53 -10.25
N VAL A 30 2.88 3.27 -9.22
CA VAL A 30 3.04 2.77 -7.85
C VAL A 30 1.71 2.28 -7.28
N VAL A 31 0.64 3.06 -7.40
CA VAL A 31 -0.70 2.67 -6.92
C VAL A 31 -1.16 1.37 -7.59
N ARG A 32 -0.98 1.24 -8.91
CA ARG A 32 -1.31 0.00 -9.63
C ARG A 32 -0.47 -1.19 -9.15
N ALA A 33 0.84 -1.00 -8.95
CA ALA A 33 1.71 -2.07 -8.48
C ALA A 33 1.29 -2.59 -7.10
N VAL A 34 0.85 -1.69 -6.22
CA VAL A 34 0.39 -2.05 -4.88
C VAL A 34 -0.95 -2.81 -4.94
N PHE A 35 -1.90 -2.36 -5.76
CA PHE A 35 -3.13 -3.13 -5.97
C PHE A 35 -2.88 -4.49 -6.62
N ALA A 36 -1.86 -4.61 -7.48
CA ALA A 36 -1.46 -5.89 -8.06
C ALA A 36 -0.85 -6.86 -7.03
N ALA A 37 -0.41 -6.36 -5.88
CA ALA A 37 0.08 -7.16 -4.76
C ALA A 37 -1.04 -7.61 -3.81
N ASP A 38 -2.31 -7.34 -4.13
CA ASP A 38 -3.46 -7.81 -3.36
C ASP A 38 -3.59 -9.35 -3.40
N PRO A 39 -3.83 -10.02 -2.26
CA PRO A 39 -3.83 -9.51 -0.88
C PRO A 39 -2.41 -9.39 -0.31
N LEU A 40 -2.21 -8.43 0.59
CA LEU A 40 -0.96 -8.32 1.34
C LEU A 40 -0.75 -9.52 2.28
N PRO A 41 0.51 -9.86 2.65
CA PRO A 41 0.78 -10.93 3.60
C PRO A 41 0.05 -10.72 4.94
N TYR A 42 -0.80 -11.69 5.29
CA TYR A 42 -1.57 -11.69 6.54
C TYR A 42 -1.21 -12.87 7.46
N ALA A 43 -0.97 -14.05 6.87
CA ALA A 43 -0.59 -15.24 7.62
C ALA A 43 0.73 -15.02 8.37
N GLY A 44 0.71 -15.19 9.69
CA GLY A 44 1.85 -14.92 10.58
C GLY A 44 1.99 -13.46 11.03
N PHE A 45 1.18 -12.55 10.48
CA PHE A 45 1.15 -11.12 10.83
C PHE A 45 -0.12 -10.71 11.60
N GLU A 46 -0.99 -11.65 11.96
CA GLU A 46 -2.32 -11.37 12.53
C GLU A 46 -2.26 -10.52 13.80
N ARG A 47 -1.24 -10.73 14.64
CA ARG A 47 -1.06 -9.99 15.91
C ARG A 47 -0.58 -8.55 15.74
N VAL A 48 -0.01 -8.22 14.58
CA VAL A 48 0.49 -6.89 14.24
C VAL A 48 -0.30 -6.27 13.09
N PHE A 49 -1.43 -6.88 12.74
CA PHE A 49 -2.31 -6.36 11.71
C PHE A 49 -2.70 -4.92 12.02
N ASN A 50 -2.56 -4.06 11.02
CA ASN A 50 -3.08 -2.71 11.08
C ASN A 50 -4.03 -2.49 9.89
N ARG A 51 -5.22 -1.96 10.19
CA ARG A 51 -6.24 -1.57 9.20
C ARG A 51 -5.70 -0.51 8.25
N GLU A 52 -4.86 0.40 8.74
CA GLU A 52 -4.24 1.47 7.97
C GLU A 52 -2.72 1.37 8.10
N VAL A 53 -2.02 1.29 6.97
CA VAL A 53 -0.57 1.20 6.93
C VAL A 53 -0.03 2.42 6.19
N ARG A 54 1.13 2.91 6.62
CA ARG A 54 1.88 3.95 5.91
C ARG A 54 3.23 3.36 5.50
N ILE A 55 3.52 3.38 4.20
CA ILE A 55 4.81 2.90 3.66
C ILE A 55 5.48 3.98 2.81
N VAL A 56 6.81 3.92 2.75
CA VAL A 56 7.63 4.72 1.84
C VAL A 56 8.17 3.78 0.78
N LEU A 57 7.92 4.11 -0.49
CA LEU A 57 8.46 3.37 -1.63
C LEU A 57 9.69 4.10 -2.16
N ARG A 58 10.72 3.33 -2.48
CA ARG A 58 11.98 3.80 -3.06
C ARG A 58 12.27 2.96 -4.29
N VAL A 59 12.80 3.59 -5.33
CA VAL A 59 13.24 2.95 -6.57
C VAL A 59 14.70 3.34 -6.72
N ASP A 60 15.58 2.34 -6.69
CA ASP A 60 17.02 2.48 -6.91
C ASP A 60 17.37 2.20 -8.38
#